data_AF-A0A3A6RSV3-F1
#
_entry.id   AF-A0A3A6RSV3-F1
#
_cell.length_a   1.000
_cell.length_b   1.000
_cell.length_c   1.000
_cell.angle_alpha   90.00
_cell.angle_beta   90.00
_cell.angle_gamma   90.00
#
_symmetry.space_group_name_H-M   'P 1'
#
loop_
_entity.id
_entity.type
_entity.pdbx_description
1 polymer ?
#
loop_
_entity_poly.entity_id
_entity_poly.type
_entity_poly.pdbx_seq_one_letter_code
_entity_poly.pdbx_strand_id
1 'polypeptide(L)'
;MQAVSRVFSSCIPSHYQDANNVAAGPATPNKLKSNMNKRFEQLQSLDRQPQICYQFAIHAGRAGNTLSQRAEEQLMGERNYSQRYKDLMGINANSASGVFDSRNITESGILNFEHSRSGTMTHTAYVHRNGDSLQLVHNNGQTLDVQFPRSPESHGGANIHDISAGSDQNIQNYLEANGLVFHYTKASELNDRVG
;
A
#
# COMPACT_ATOMS: atom_id res chain seq x y z
N MET A 1 -1.39 49.24 38.67
CA MET A 1 -2.02 48.92 37.37
C MET A 1 -1.35 47.67 36.83
N GLN A 2 -2.02 46.52 36.90
CA GLN A 2 -1.54 45.25 36.36
C GLN A 2 -1.96 45.14 34.90
N ALA A 3 -1.02 44.94 33.98
CA ALA A 3 -1.31 44.62 32.58
C ALA A 3 -1.30 43.11 32.41
N VAL A 4 -2.47 42.54 32.17
CA VAL A 4 -2.66 41.11 31.93
C VAL A 4 -2.44 40.82 30.45
N SER A 5 -1.49 39.93 30.20
CA SER A 5 -1.13 39.34 28.92
C SER A 5 -2.33 38.65 28.25
N ARG A 6 -2.47 38.81 26.93
CA ARG A 6 -3.35 37.96 26.11
C ARG A 6 -2.53 37.37 24.96
N VAL A 7 -1.91 36.23 25.23
CA VAL A 7 -1.40 35.34 24.19
C VAL A 7 -2.60 34.57 23.64
N PHE A 8 -3.01 34.90 22.41
CA PHE A 8 -3.97 34.09 21.68
C PHE A 8 -3.26 32.82 21.20
N SER A 9 -3.43 31.73 21.95
CA SER A 9 -3.13 30.40 21.46
C SER A 9 -4.19 30.04 20.42
N SER A 10 -3.81 30.08 19.14
CA SER A 10 -4.64 29.56 18.06
C SER A 10 -4.65 28.04 18.15
N CYS A 11 -5.69 27.50 18.80
CA CYS A 11 -6.04 26.10 18.66
C CYS A 11 -6.42 25.84 17.21
N ILE A 12 -5.50 25.27 16.44
CA ILE A 12 -5.85 24.65 15.15
C ILE A 12 -6.77 23.46 15.48
N PRO A 13 -8.01 23.43 14.96
CA PRO A 13 -8.86 22.26 15.12
C PRO A 13 -8.21 21.10 14.37
N SER A 14 -7.64 20.16 15.12
CA SER A 14 -7.31 18.84 14.61
C SER A 14 -8.63 18.16 14.27
N HIS A 15 -9.04 18.24 13.00
CA HIS A 15 -10.01 17.31 12.43
C HIS A 15 -9.33 15.94 12.29
N TYR A 16 -9.02 15.31 13.42
CA TYR A 16 -8.76 13.89 13.49
C TYR A 16 -10.12 13.21 13.33
N GLN A 17 -10.50 12.95 12.07
CA GLN A 17 -11.49 11.91 11.81
C GLN A 17 -10.96 10.63 12.46
N ASP A 18 -11.84 10.00 13.21
CA ASP A 18 -11.62 8.82 14.04
C ASP A 18 -10.60 7.84 13.40
N ALA A 19 -9.39 7.83 13.97
CA ALA A 19 -8.20 7.23 13.37
C ALA A 19 -8.28 5.69 13.23
N ASN A 20 -9.30 5.11 13.86
CA ASN A 20 -9.49 3.68 13.97
C ASN A 20 -10.35 3.08 12.85
N ASN A 21 -11.11 3.89 12.08
CA ASN A 21 -12.09 3.36 11.14
C ASN A 21 -11.89 3.87 9.70
N VAL A 22 -11.85 2.93 8.76
CA VAL A 22 -11.90 3.18 7.30
C VAL A 22 -13.34 3.58 6.92
N ALA A 23 -13.79 4.74 7.38
CA ALA A 23 -15.23 5.04 7.45
C ALA A 23 -15.89 5.44 6.11
N ALA A 24 -15.10 5.77 5.08
CA ALA A 24 -15.60 6.34 3.81
C ALA A 24 -15.33 5.46 2.57
N GLY A 25 -14.85 4.23 2.75
CA GLY A 25 -14.41 3.35 1.66
C GLY A 25 -13.12 3.84 0.96
N PRO A 26 -12.67 3.13 -0.09
CA PRO A 26 -11.44 3.47 -0.80
C PRO A 26 -11.49 4.88 -1.39
N ALA A 27 -10.38 5.63 -1.29
CA ALA A 27 -10.21 6.90 -1.98
C ALA A 27 -10.47 6.76 -3.48
N THR A 28 -10.88 7.84 -4.15
CA THR A 28 -10.87 7.84 -5.62
C THR A 28 -9.42 7.87 -6.15
N PRO A 29 -9.14 7.48 -7.39
CA PRO A 29 -7.77 7.48 -7.94
C PRO A 29 -7.04 8.82 -7.82
N ASN A 30 -7.72 9.94 -8.09
CA ASN A 30 -7.12 11.27 -7.94
C ASN A 30 -6.89 11.64 -6.46
N LYS A 31 -7.78 11.18 -5.57
CA LYS A 31 -7.63 11.39 -4.13
C LYS A 31 -6.48 10.56 -3.57
N LEU A 32 -6.31 9.31 -4.02
CA LEU A 32 -5.14 8.48 -3.69
C LEU A 32 -3.84 9.23 -4.03
N LYS A 33 -3.70 9.71 -5.27
CA LYS A 33 -2.51 10.44 -5.73
C LYS A 33 -2.22 11.68 -4.88
N SER A 34 -3.25 12.47 -4.57
CA SER A 34 -3.13 13.65 -3.69
C SER A 34 -2.73 13.27 -2.26
N ASN A 35 -3.33 12.22 -1.71
CA ASN A 35 -3.03 11.72 -0.37
C ASN A 35 -1.60 11.15 -0.30
N MET A 36 -1.13 10.48 -1.35
CA MET A 36 0.24 9.98 -1.46
C MET A 36 1.24 11.13 -1.38
N ASN A 37 1.10 12.18 -2.22
CA ASN A 37 1.98 13.33 -2.17
C ASN A 37 2.06 13.93 -0.75
N LYS A 38 0.90 14.25 -0.15
CA LYS A 38 0.84 14.83 1.20
C LYS A 38 1.48 13.95 2.26
N ARG A 39 1.19 12.65 2.22
CA ARG A 39 1.69 11.69 3.22
C ARG A 39 3.20 11.53 3.13
N PHE A 40 3.74 11.39 1.93
CA PHE A 40 5.18 11.20 1.75
C PHE A 40 5.97 12.49 1.97
N GLU A 41 5.40 13.66 1.66
CA GLU A 41 5.94 14.96 2.09
C GLU A 41 6.03 15.07 3.62
N GLN A 42 5.00 14.61 4.35
CA GLN A 42 5.02 14.57 5.82
C GLN A 42 6.04 13.57 6.36
N LEU A 43 6.15 12.38 5.78
CA LEU A 43 7.16 11.40 6.19
C LEU A 43 8.58 11.93 5.94
N GLN A 44 8.78 12.65 4.83
CA GLN A 44 10.05 13.31 4.53
C GLN A 44 10.39 14.40 5.54
N SER A 45 9.43 15.27 5.90
CA SER A 45 9.70 16.35 6.85
C SER A 45 9.99 15.85 8.28
N LEU A 46 9.61 14.61 8.59
CA LEU A 46 9.89 13.94 9.85
C LEU A 46 11.11 13.01 9.81
N ASP A 47 11.85 12.94 8.68
CA ASP A 47 12.95 11.98 8.46
C ASP A 47 12.54 10.51 8.67
N ARG A 48 11.33 10.17 8.22
CA ARG A 48 10.70 8.84 8.35
C ARG A 48 10.33 8.26 7.00
N GLN A 49 11.13 8.55 5.97
CA GLN A 49 10.86 8.05 4.63
C GLN A 49 10.92 6.51 4.61
N PRO A 50 9.92 5.84 4.01
CA PRO A 50 9.98 4.41 3.80
C PRO A 50 11.20 4.03 2.97
N GLN A 51 11.96 3.03 3.41
CA GLN A 51 13.21 2.64 2.75
C GLN A 51 13.02 1.42 1.84
N ILE A 52 11.92 0.69 2.00
CA ILE A 52 11.68 -0.62 1.39
C ILE A 52 10.24 -0.78 0.93
N CYS A 53 10.03 -1.65 -0.06
CA CYS A 53 8.78 -1.75 -0.82
C CYS A 53 7.54 -2.06 0.04
N TYR A 54 7.65 -2.92 1.07
CA TYR A 54 6.48 -3.23 1.90
C TYR A 54 6.03 -2.04 2.76
N GLN A 55 6.96 -1.23 3.28
CA GLN A 55 6.62 -0.01 4.01
C GLN A 55 5.88 0.98 3.09
N PHE A 56 6.37 1.13 1.86
CA PHE A 56 5.70 1.93 0.84
C PHE A 56 4.26 1.45 0.57
N ALA A 57 4.06 0.14 0.40
CA ALA A 57 2.75 -0.44 0.18
C ALA A 57 1.79 -0.19 1.37
N ILE A 58 2.27 -0.28 2.61
CA ILE A 58 1.48 0.03 3.81
C ILE A 58 1.07 1.50 3.82
N HIS A 59 2.01 2.42 3.58
CA HIS A 59 1.69 3.84 3.51
C HIS A 59 0.74 4.17 2.36
N ALA A 60 0.84 3.46 1.22
CA ALA A 60 -0.10 3.57 0.12
C ALA A 60 -1.51 3.11 0.50
N GLY A 61 -1.65 2.01 1.24
CA GLY A 61 -2.96 1.56 1.76
C GLY A 61 -3.61 2.55 2.74
N ARG A 62 -2.80 3.31 3.49
CA ARG A 62 -3.29 4.41 4.34
C ARG A 62 -3.68 5.63 3.53
N ALA A 63 -2.89 6.01 2.53
CA ALA A 63 -3.22 7.08 1.60
C ALA A 63 -4.48 6.77 0.77
N GLY A 64 -4.67 5.50 0.42
CA GLY A 64 -5.86 4.98 -0.26
C GLY A 64 -7.10 4.89 0.63
N ASN A 65 -6.99 5.19 1.92
CA ASN A 65 -8.07 5.02 2.90
C ASN A 65 -8.64 3.59 2.86
N THR A 66 -7.78 2.57 2.95
CA THR A 66 -8.21 1.16 2.98
C THR A 66 -7.59 0.38 4.13
N LEU A 67 -6.39 0.74 4.58
CA LEU A 67 -5.79 0.19 5.79
C LEU A 67 -6.14 1.06 7.00
N SER A 68 -6.41 0.45 8.14
CA SER A 68 -6.62 1.14 9.42
C SER A 68 -5.28 1.63 9.99
N GLN A 69 -5.32 2.57 10.95
CA GLN A 69 -4.10 3.01 11.63
C GLN A 69 -3.45 1.85 12.38
N ARG A 70 -4.28 1.00 12.99
CA ARG A 70 -3.82 -0.18 13.72
C ARG A 70 -3.12 -1.18 12.80
N ALA A 71 -3.63 -1.40 11.58
CA ALA A 71 -2.95 -2.22 10.57
C ALA A 71 -1.58 -1.66 10.19
N GLU A 72 -1.50 -0.34 9.97
CA GLU A 72 -0.23 0.33 9.74
C GLU A 72 0.74 0.14 10.91
N GLU A 73 0.31 0.43 12.14
CA GLU A 73 1.17 0.32 13.33
C GLU A 73 1.68 -1.10 13.55
N GLN A 74 0.81 -2.11 13.41
CA GLN A 74 1.20 -3.51 13.58
C GLN A 74 2.20 -3.94 12.51
N LEU A 75 1.96 -3.61 11.25
CA LEU A 75 2.86 -4.00 10.16
C LEU A 75 4.18 -3.22 10.16
N MET A 76 4.15 -1.93 10.50
CA MET A 76 5.37 -1.10 10.60
C MET A 76 6.22 -1.44 11.83
N GLY A 77 5.62 -2.07 12.85
CA GLY A 77 6.35 -2.63 13.99
C GLY A 77 7.11 -3.92 13.64
N GLU A 78 6.82 -4.54 12.49
CA GLU A 78 7.52 -5.73 12.05
C GLU A 78 8.86 -5.42 11.38
N ARG A 79 9.84 -6.30 11.60
CA ARG A 79 11.14 -6.20 10.96
C ARG A 79 11.16 -7.04 9.68
N ASN A 80 11.10 -6.37 8.53
CA ASN A 80 11.09 -7.02 7.22
C ASN A 80 9.92 -8.01 7.08
N TYR A 81 10.06 -9.01 6.20
CA TYR A 81 9.13 -10.12 6.03
C TYR A 81 9.24 -11.15 7.17
N SER A 82 9.13 -10.69 8.42
CA SER A 82 9.14 -11.53 9.62
C SER A 82 8.03 -12.59 9.56
N GLN A 83 8.12 -13.63 10.40
CA GLN A 83 7.04 -14.62 10.47
C GLN A 83 5.71 -13.96 10.88
N ARG A 84 5.74 -13.03 11.85
CA ARG A 84 4.55 -12.30 12.29
C ARG A 84 3.97 -11.41 11.17
N TYR A 85 4.81 -10.79 10.34
CA TYR A 85 4.34 -10.10 9.13
C TYR A 85 3.62 -11.09 8.21
N LYS A 86 4.22 -12.26 7.92
CA LYS A 86 3.60 -13.28 7.07
C LYS A 86 2.26 -13.76 7.64
N ASP A 87 2.18 -13.96 8.95
CA ASP A 87 0.96 -14.39 9.64
C ASP A 87 -0.15 -13.34 9.54
N LEU A 88 0.17 -12.05 9.80
CA LEU A 88 -0.78 -10.93 9.64
C LEU A 88 -1.28 -10.82 8.20
N MET A 89 -0.38 -11.01 7.24
CA MET A 89 -0.69 -10.96 5.81
C MET A 89 -1.40 -12.24 5.31
N GLY A 90 -1.47 -13.30 6.12
CA GLY A 90 -2.06 -14.58 5.71
C GLY A 90 -1.21 -15.31 4.65
N ILE A 91 0.08 -15.02 4.59
CA ILE A 91 1.03 -15.60 3.64
C ILE A 91 1.37 -17.02 4.08
N ASN A 92 0.91 -17.99 3.29
CA ASN A 92 1.15 -19.41 3.44
C ASN A 92 1.05 -20.13 2.07
N ALA A 93 1.35 -21.43 2.03
CA ALA A 93 1.34 -22.22 0.80
C ALA A 93 0.00 -22.20 0.04
N ASN A 94 -1.13 -22.10 0.75
CA ASN A 94 -2.47 -22.09 0.12
C ASN A 94 -2.83 -20.72 -0.46
N SER A 95 -2.15 -19.66 -0.03
CA SER A 95 -2.39 -18.29 -0.52
C SER A 95 -1.52 -17.91 -1.72
N ALA A 96 -0.58 -18.77 -2.12
CA ALA A 96 0.30 -18.53 -3.25
C ALA A 96 -0.44 -18.72 -4.58
N SER A 97 -0.33 -17.75 -5.48
CA SER A 97 -0.79 -17.86 -6.86
C SER A 97 0.34 -17.58 -7.85
N GLY A 98 0.50 -18.47 -8.83
CA GLY A 98 1.39 -18.28 -9.99
C GLY A 98 0.70 -17.65 -11.21
N VAL A 99 -0.61 -17.38 -11.11
CA VAL A 99 -1.40 -16.81 -12.21
C VAL A 99 -2.06 -15.53 -11.71
N PHE A 100 -1.72 -14.41 -12.34
CA PHE A 100 -2.35 -13.12 -12.06
C PHE A 100 -3.61 -12.94 -12.89
N ASP A 101 -4.70 -12.56 -12.23
CA ASP A 101 -5.98 -12.21 -12.86
C ASP A 101 -6.60 -11.07 -12.05
N SER A 102 -6.76 -9.90 -12.67
CA SER A 102 -7.27 -8.70 -11.99
C SER A 102 -8.72 -8.87 -11.49
N ARG A 103 -9.48 -9.82 -12.05
CA ARG A 103 -10.84 -10.14 -11.59
C ARG A 103 -10.85 -10.75 -10.19
N ASN A 104 -9.76 -11.42 -9.79
CA ASN A 104 -9.58 -11.97 -8.46
C ASN A 104 -9.20 -10.91 -7.41
N ILE A 105 -8.81 -9.71 -7.84
CA ILE A 105 -8.52 -8.57 -6.96
C ILE A 105 -9.83 -7.87 -6.61
N THR A 106 -10.62 -8.49 -5.71
CA THR A 106 -12.00 -8.07 -5.41
C THR A 106 -12.10 -6.71 -4.69
N GLU A 107 -11.04 -6.26 -4.03
CA GLU A 107 -10.98 -5.01 -3.27
C GLU A 107 -9.54 -4.45 -3.27
N SER A 108 -9.28 -3.42 -2.47
CA SER A 108 -7.90 -2.96 -2.27
C SER A 108 -7.14 -3.88 -1.33
N GLY A 109 -5.83 -3.95 -1.47
CA GLY A 109 -5.01 -4.81 -0.63
C GLY A 109 -3.55 -4.77 -0.99
N ILE A 110 -2.77 -5.70 -0.45
CA ILE A 110 -1.33 -5.78 -0.65
C ILE A 110 -1.01 -7.06 -1.42
N LEU A 111 -0.16 -6.94 -2.42
CA LEU A 111 0.47 -8.04 -3.14
C LEU A 111 1.88 -8.24 -2.61
N ASN A 112 2.18 -9.43 -2.11
CA ASN A 112 3.54 -9.83 -1.75
C ASN A 112 4.04 -10.82 -2.80
N PHE A 113 5.19 -10.55 -3.40
CA PHE A 113 5.80 -11.42 -4.40
C PHE A 113 6.89 -12.27 -3.75
N GLU A 114 6.84 -13.57 -3.99
CA GLU A 114 7.73 -14.57 -3.41
C GLU A 114 8.39 -15.38 -4.52
N HIS A 115 9.69 -15.65 -4.39
CA HIS A 115 10.37 -16.56 -5.30
C HIS A 115 9.93 -18.00 -5.04
N SER A 116 9.30 -18.61 -6.05
CA SER A 116 8.60 -19.90 -5.96
C SER A 116 9.45 -21.05 -5.41
N ARG A 117 10.77 -21.04 -5.68
CA ARG A 117 11.67 -22.12 -5.24
C ARG A 117 12.26 -21.91 -3.85
N SER A 118 12.48 -20.66 -3.44
CA SER A 118 13.21 -20.36 -2.21
C SER A 118 12.32 -19.90 -1.07
N GLY A 119 11.07 -19.50 -1.34
CA GLY A 119 10.19 -18.91 -0.34
C GLY A 119 10.64 -17.52 0.12
N THR A 120 11.51 -16.86 -0.66
CA THR A 120 12.04 -15.54 -0.33
C THR A 120 11.10 -14.47 -0.88
N MET A 121 10.63 -13.58 -0.02
CA MET A 121 9.89 -12.40 -0.45
C MET A 121 10.82 -11.45 -1.21
N THR A 122 10.43 -11.08 -2.42
CA THR A 122 11.25 -10.29 -3.34
C THR A 122 10.72 -8.86 -3.50
N HIS A 123 9.41 -8.68 -3.48
CA HIS A 123 8.78 -7.38 -3.68
C HIS A 123 7.41 -7.29 -3.02
N THR A 124 6.96 -6.06 -2.75
CA THR A 124 5.61 -5.81 -2.25
C THR A 124 5.01 -4.61 -2.97
N ALA A 125 3.75 -4.73 -3.36
CA ALA A 125 2.97 -3.67 -3.98
C ALA A 125 1.61 -3.53 -3.29
N TYR A 126 1.00 -2.36 -3.41
CA TYR A 126 -0.39 -2.12 -3.03
C TYR A 126 -1.25 -2.10 -4.28
N VAL A 127 -2.40 -2.77 -4.24
CA VAL A 127 -3.45 -2.65 -5.26
C VAL A 127 -4.59 -1.81 -4.71
N HIS A 128 -4.92 -0.76 -5.44
CA HIS A 128 -5.98 0.16 -5.08
C HIS A 128 -7.18 -0.03 -5.99
N ARG A 129 -8.29 -0.50 -5.42
CA ARG A 129 -9.56 -0.66 -6.13
C ARG A 129 -10.56 0.39 -5.68
N ASN A 130 -11.14 1.11 -6.64
CA ASN A 130 -12.25 2.04 -6.46
C ASN A 130 -13.24 1.86 -7.62
N GLY A 131 -14.34 1.13 -7.38
CA GLY A 131 -15.23 0.70 -8.46
C GLY A 131 -14.48 -0.17 -9.48
N ASP A 132 -14.62 0.17 -10.76
CA ASP A 132 -13.93 -0.52 -11.86
C ASP A 132 -12.46 -0.08 -12.03
N SER A 133 -12.03 0.98 -11.33
CA SER A 133 -10.64 1.40 -11.37
C SER A 133 -9.77 0.50 -10.48
N LEU A 134 -8.64 0.07 -11.03
CA LEU A 134 -7.62 -0.70 -10.34
C LEU A 134 -6.23 -0.11 -10.64
N GLN A 135 -5.51 0.26 -9.58
CA GLN A 135 -4.16 0.83 -9.71
C GLN A 135 -3.16 -0.04 -8.94
N LEU A 136 -2.00 -0.31 -9.55
CA LEU A 136 -0.87 -0.95 -8.90
C LEU A 136 0.10 0.13 -8.43
N VAL A 137 0.35 0.18 -7.13
CA VAL A 137 1.19 1.18 -6.48
C VAL A 137 2.38 0.48 -5.84
N HIS A 138 3.60 0.86 -6.22
CA HIS A 138 4.80 0.31 -5.61
C HIS A 138 5.96 1.30 -5.66
N ASN A 139 7.08 0.94 -5.05
CA ASN A 139 8.34 1.67 -5.13
C ASN A 139 9.48 0.65 -5.24
N ASN A 140 10.61 1.01 -5.84
CA ASN A 140 11.79 0.15 -6.02
C ASN A 140 11.51 -1.18 -6.77
N GLY A 141 10.67 -1.14 -7.81
CA GLY A 141 10.29 -2.30 -8.60
C GLY A 141 10.62 -2.18 -10.09
N GLN A 142 11.86 -1.81 -10.45
CA GLN A 142 12.22 -1.54 -11.86
C GLN A 142 11.94 -2.74 -12.79
N THR A 143 12.16 -3.97 -12.31
CA THR A 143 11.87 -5.20 -13.08
C THR A 143 10.38 -5.44 -13.32
N LEU A 144 9.53 -4.89 -12.45
CA LEU A 144 8.08 -4.84 -12.64
C LEU A 144 7.72 -3.70 -13.61
N ASP A 145 8.30 -2.51 -13.43
CA ASP A 145 8.02 -1.35 -14.29
C ASP A 145 8.29 -1.62 -15.78
N VAL A 146 9.38 -2.32 -16.11
CA VAL A 146 9.72 -2.64 -17.52
C VAL A 146 8.74 -3.60 -18.19
N GLN A 147 7.85 -4.26 -17.43
CA GLN A 147 6.80 -5.08 -18.03
C GLN A 147 5.65 -4.25 -18.59
N PHE A 148 5.51 -2.99 -18.17
CA PHE A 148 4.44 -2.11 -18.62
C PHE A 148 4.87 -1.30 -19.85
N PRO A 149 4.01 -1.18 -20.87
CA PRO A 149 4.34 -0.40 -22.09
C PRO A 149 4.30 1.11 -21.86
N ARG A 150 3.61 1.57 -20.81
CA ARG A 150 3.53 2.98 -20.42
C ARG A 150 4.32 3.19 -19.15
N SER A 151 5.04 4.30 -19.08
CA SER A 151 5.72 4.72 -17.86
C SER A 151 4.69 4.95 -16.74
N PRO A 152 5.02 4.60 -15.49
CA PRO A 152 4.15 4.88 -14.36
C PRO A 152 4.02 6.39 -14.11
N GLU A 153 2.91 6.78 -13.51
CA GLU A 153 2.82 8.08 -12.86
C GLU A 153 3.60 8.06 -11.53
N SER A 154 4.28 9.16 -11.20
CA SER A 154 5.02 9.25 -9.94
C SER A 154 4.31 10.18 -8.94
N HIS A 155 3.94 9.63 -7.78
CA HIS A 155 3.29 10.38 -6.70
C HIS A 155 3.85 9.97 -5.34
N GLY A 156 4.34 10.94 -4.57
CA GLY A 156 4.97 10.68 -3.26
C GLY A 156 6.18 9.73 -3.35
N GLY A 157 6.86 9.68 -4.50
CA GLY A 157 7.95 8.73 -4.77
C GLY A 157 7.51 7.30 -5.11
N ALA A 158 6.20 7.03 -5.16
CA ALA A 158 5.68 5.75 -5.65
C ALA A 158 5.42 5.80 -7.16
N ASN A 159 5.61 4.65 -7.81
CA ASN A 159 5.17 4.36 -9.17
C ASN A 159 3.73 3.85 -9.14
N ILE A 160 2.87 4.45 -9.94
CA ILE A 160 1.45 4.09 -10.07
C ILE A 160 1.17 3.69 -11.51
N HIS A 161 0.75 2.45 -11.70
CA HIS A 161 0.24 1.92 -12.97
C HIS A 161 -1.27 1.78 -12.91
N ASP A 162 -1.98 2.27 -13.93
CA ASP A 162 -3.39 1.91 -14.13
C ASP A 162 -3.45 0.51 -14.75
N ILE A 163 -4.06 -0.42 -14.02
CA ILE A 163 -4.20 -1.83 -14.41
C ILE A 163 -5.66 -2.23 -14.61
N SER A 164 -6.56 -1.25 -14.75
CA SER A 164 -8.01 -1.48 -14.88
C SER A 164 -8.38 -2.23 -16.16
N ALA A 165 -7.57 -2.14 -17.22
CA ALA A 165 -7.86 -2.75 -18.52
C ALA A 165 -6.62 -3.38 -19.17
N GLY A 166 -6.53 -4.71 -19.12
CA GLY A 166 -5.61 -5.47 -19.97
C GLY A 166 -4.15 -5.53 -19.49
N SER A 167 -3.89 -5.26 -18.21
CA SER A 167 -2.53 -5.33 -17.65
C SER A 167 -2.19 -6.67 -16.98
N ASP A 168 -3.10 -7.63 -16.98
CA ASP A 168 -2.89 -8.94 -16.37
C ASP A 168 -1.67 -9.64 -16.96
N GLN A 169 -1.50 -9.57 -18.29
CA GLN A 169 -0.34 -10.16 -18.96
C GLN A 169 0.98 -9.47 -18.56
N ASN A 170 0.98 -8.17 -18.26
CA ASN A 170 2.20 -7.47 -17.85
C ASN A 170 2.67 -7.97 -16.47
N ILE A 171 1.74 -8.15 -15.53
CA ILE A 171 2.04 -8.70 -14.21
C ILE A 171 2.37 -10.19 -14.32
N GLN A 172 1.68 -10.94 -15.19
CA GLN A 172 2.01 -12.34 -15.45
C GLN A 172 3.44 -12.50 -16.00
N ASN A 173 3.85 -11.66 -16.95
CA ASN A 173 5.22 -11.64 -17.48
C ASN A 173 6.24 -11.34 -16.38
N TYR A 174 5.92 -10.43 -15.44
CA TYR A 174 6.76 -10.18 -14.27
C TYR A 174 6.96 -11.43 -13.42
N LEU A 175 5.87 -12.18 -13.15
CA LEU A 175 5.94 -13.42 -12.37
C LEU A 175 6.81 -14.47 -13.07
N GLU A 176 6.56 -14.71 -14.36
CA GLU A 176 7.25 -15.75 -15.14
C GLU A 176 8.73 -15.44 -15.34
N ALA A 177 9.07 -14.20 -15.71
CA ALA A 177 10.46 -13.79 -15.95
C ALA A 177 11.34 -13.89 -14.70
N ASN A 178 10.73 -13.82 -13.51
CA ASN A 178 11.45 -13.80 -12.23
C ASN A 178 11.19 -15.07 -11.38
N GLY A 179 10.45 -16.05 -11.88
CA GLY A 179 10.13 -17.29 -11.15
C GLY A 179 9.33 -17.05 -9.87
N LEU A 180 8.39 -16.10 -9.89
CA LEU A 180 7.66 -15.65 -8.72
C LEU A 180 6.25 -16.24 -8.64
N VAL A 181 5.74 -16.31 -7.41
CA VAL A 181 4.32 -16.37 -7.09
C VAL A 181 3.95 -15.10 -6.32
N PHE A 182 2.66 -14.82 -6.18
CA PHE A 182 2.20 -13.74 -5.33
C PHE A 182 1.17 -14.20 -4.30
N HIS A 183 1.06 -13.42 -3.23
CA HIS A 183 0.04 -13.53 -2.20
C HIS A 183 -0.74 -12.24 -2.17
N TYR A 184 -2.07 -12.35 -2.28
CA TYR A 184 -2.97 -11.20 -2.19
C TYR A 184 -3.65 -11.18 -0.82
N THR A 185 -3.35 -10.14 -0.04
CA THR A 185 -3.97 -9.87 1.24
C THR A 185 -4.96 -8.72 1.09
N LYS A 186 -6.25 -9.01 1.25
CA LYS A 186 -7.30 -7.98 1.24
C LYS A 186 -7.13 -7.02 2.40
N ALA A 187 -7.40 -5.74 2.16
CA ALA A 187 -7.34 -4.72 3.20
C ALA A 187 -8.34 -4.99 4.32
N SER A 188 -9.55 -5.45 3.99
CA SER A 188 -10.56 -5.90 4.97
C SER A 188 -10.02 -6.97 5.91
N GLU A 189 -9.52 -8.09 5.36
CA GLU A 189 -8.96 -9.20 6.14
C GLU A 189 -7.80 -8.77 7.04
N LEU A 190 -6.93 -7.90 6.54
CA LEU A 190 -5.82 -7.38 7.32
C LEU A 190 -6.30 -6.50 8.48
N ASN A 191 -7.28 -5.62 8.23
CA ASN A 191 -7.89 -4.79 9.26
C ASN A 191 -8.60 -5.64 10.33
N ASP A 192 -9.26 -6.72 9.93
CA ASP A 192 -9.96 -7.62 10.86
C ASP A 192 -8.97 -8.40 11.74
N ARG A 193 -7.84 -8.86 11.19
CA ARG A 193 -6.82 -9.60 11.95
C ARG A 193 -6.11 -8.77 13.01
N VAL A 194 -5.96 -7.49 12.75
CA VAL A 194 -5.32 -6.55 13.69
C VAL A 194 -6.33 -5.83 14.56
N GLY A 195 -7.63 -5.89 14.23
CA GLY A 195 -8.73 -5.23 14.93
C GLY A 195 -8.86 -5.62 16.40
#